data_AF-A0A183ENF7-F1
#
_entry.id   AF-A0A183ENF7-F1
#
_cell.length_a   1.000
_cell.length_b   1.000
_cell.length_c   1.000
_cell.angle_alpha   90.00
_cell.angle_beta   90.00
_cell.angle_gamma   90.00
#
_symmetry.space_group_name_H-M   'P 1'
#
loop_
_entity.id
_entity.type
_entity.pdbx_description
1 polymer ?
#
loop_
_entity_poly.entity_id
_entity_poly.type
_entity_poly.pdbx_seq_one_letter_code
_entity_poly.pdbx_strand_id
1 'polypeptide(L)'
;MAQNQSVDELRSRFVRFFSFLIGEEATDVDQVKWMACNNKGFMVHISNLADVQEKVQHYIKVMSRPVGKHAGMFNEKDAIWSGVYKERLTEMLVTTVSYPVIQDDELRGVVAVGVPVTELAQLAHTANVRHISIKLLNAFVEVLEC
;
A
#
# COMPACT_ATOMS: atom_id res chain seq x y z
N MET A 1 -21.89 -19.01 31.33
CA MET A 1 -20.67 -18.46 30.70
C MET A 1 -20.64 -18.83 29.23
N ALA A 2 -21.38 -18.11 28.37
CA ALA A 2 -21.33 -18.27 26.90
C ALA A 2 -22.28 -17.25 26.21
N GLN A 3 -22.04 -15.94 26.34
CA GLN A 3 -22.82 -14.93 25.59
C GLN A 3 -22.03 -13.63 25.35
N ASN A 4 -20.80 -13.71 24.83
CA ASN A 4 -20.09 -12.49 24.39
C ASN A 4 -19.20 -12.69 23.15
N GLN A 5 -19.49 -13.69 22.31
CA GLN A 5 -18.81 -13.84 21.01
C GLN A 5 -19.59 -13.17 19.87
N SER A 6 -20.93 -13.06 19.96
CA SER A 6 -21.77 -12.53 18.88
C SER A 6 -21.86 -11.01 18.80
N VAL A 7 -21.58 -10.29 19.90
CA VAL A 7 -21.59 -8.81 19.91
C VAL A 7 -20.26 -8.24 19.39
N ASP A 8 -19.16 -8.99 19.53
CA ASP A 8 -17.83 -8.59 19.07
C ASP A 8 -17.62 -8.76 17.55
N GLU A 9 -18.41 -9.62 16.89
CA GLU A 9 -18.40 -9.78 15.43
C GLU A 9 -19.19 -8.70 14.68
N LEU A 10 -20.18 -8.06 15.31
CA LEU A 10 -20.99 -7.01 14.67
C LEU A 10 -20.33 -5.62 14.70
N ARG A 11 -19.33 -5.40 15.56
CA ARG A 11 -18.44 -4.24 15.41
C ARG A 11 -17.36 -4.61 14.40
N SER A 12 -17.69 -4.57 13.12
CA SER A 12 -16.69 -4.40 12.07
C SER A 12 -15.93 -3.11 12.36
N ARG A 13 -14.78 -3.24 13.01
CA ARG A 13 -13.89 -2.11 13.29
C ARG A 13 -13.19 -1.78 11.98
N PHE A 14 -13.80 -0.86 11.24
CA PHE A 14 -13.30 -0.37 9.94
C PHE A 14 -12.01 0.42 10.07
N VAL A 15 -11.77 0.99 11.26
CA VAL A 15 -10.58 1.80 11.55
C VAL A 15 -9.56 0.97 12.32
N ARG A 16 -8.31 1.06 11.90
CA ARG A 16 -7.16 0.50 12.63
C ARG A 16 -6.47 1.62 13.42
N PHE A 17 -6.16 1.35 14.68
CA PHE A 17 -5.51 2.32 15.56
C PHE A 17 -4.09 1.89 15.91
N PHE A 18 -3.10 2.68 15.51
CA PHE A 18 -1.69 2.45 15.77
C PHE A 18 -1.18 3.52 16.74
N SER A 19 -0.68 3.10 17.90
CA SER A 19 -0.17 4.03 18.90
C SER A 19 1.35 3.94 19.02
N PHE A 20 2.00 5.10 19.01
CA PHE A 20 3.44 5.25 19.16
C PHE A 20 3.70 6.10 20.40
N LEU A 21 4.29 5.49 21.43
CA LEU A 21 4.76 6.22 22.60
C LEU A 21 6.19 6.65 22.35
N ILE A 22 6.47 7.95 22.45
CA ILE A 22 7.80 8.50 22.21
C ILE A 22 8.32 9.10 23.51
N GLY A 23 9.57 8.80 23.84
CA GLY A 23 10.24 9.31 25.04
C GLY A 23 10.80 8.19 25.92
N GLU A 24 11.76 8.54 26.78
CA GLU A 24 12.43 7.61 27.66
C GLU A 24 11.51 7.11 28.79
N GLU A 25 10.72 8.02 29.38
CA GLU A 25 9.73 7.72 30.41
C GLU A 25 8.32 7.61 29.79
N ALA A 26 7.77 6.40 29.74
CA ALA A 26 6.41 6.15 29.27
C ALA A 26 5.48 5.82 30.45
N THR A 27 4.56 6.73 30.78
CA THR A 27 3.63 6.59 31.92
C THR A 27 2.29 5.96 31.56
N ASP A 28 1.81 6.14 30.32
CA ASP A 28 0.45 5.75 29.91
C ASP A 28 0.40 4.51 29.02
N VAL A 29 1.34 3.58 29.22
CA VAL A 29 1.53 2.38 28.37
C VAL A 29 0.25 1.56 28.26
N ASP A 30 -0.40 1.26 29.38
CA ASP A 30 -1.59 0.42 29.39
C ASP A 30 -2.79 1.09 28.70
N GLN A 31 -2.89 2.42 28.84
CA GLN A 31 -3.94 3.21 28.20
C GLN A 31 -3.83 3.18 26.68
N VAL A 32 -2.64 3.46 26.15
CA VAL A 32 -2.46 3.43 24.69
C VAL A 32 -2.47 2.02 24.11
N LYS A 33 -2.12 1.02 24.92
CA LYS A 33 -2.15 -0.40 24.54
C LYS A 33 -3.57 -0.88 24.37
N TRP A 34 -4.49 -0.58 25.30
CA TRP A 34 -5.88 -1.02 25.16
C TRP A 34 -6.54 -0.38 23.93
N MET A 35 -6.25 0.89 23.64
CA MET A 35 -6.78 1.57 22.45
C MET A 35 -6.34 0.89 21.16
N ALA A 36 -5.07 0.49 21.05
CA ALA A 36 -4.55 -0.21 19.87
C ALA A 36 -5.08 -1.64 19.75
N CYS A 37 -5.06 -2.42 20.84
CA CYS A 37 -5.54 -3.79 20.85
C CYS A 37 -7.04 -3.88 20.50
N ASN A 38 -7.84 -2.97 21.07
CA ASN A 38 -9.28 -2.93 20.83
C ASN A 38 -9.63 -2.50 19.39
N ASN A 39 -8.69 -1.98 18.60
CA ASN A 39 -8.91 -1.52 17.23
C ASN A 39 -8.00 -2.22 16.20
N LYS A 40 -7.65 -3.50 16.43
CA LYS A 40 -6.89 -4.35 15.48
C LYS A 40 -5.59 -3.72 14.96
N GLY A 41 -4.96 -2.87 15.76
CA GLY A 41 -3.66 -2.28 15.47
C GLY A 41 -2.55 -2.86 16.34
N PHE A 42 -1.57 -2.02 16.67
CA PHE A 42 -0.47 -2.36 17.56
C PHE A 42 0.01 -1.11 18.31
N MET A 43 0.74 -1.33 19.39
CA MET A 43 1.39 -0.27 20.16
C MET A 43 2.89 -0.53 20.19
N VAL A 44 3.69 0.51 19.95
CA VAL A 44 5.15 0.45 20.06
C VAL A 44 5.65 1.62 20.91
N HIS A 45 6.62 1.33 21.78
CA HIS A 45 7.39 2.34 22.52
C HIS A 45 8.71 2.63 21.82
N ILE A 46 8.92 3.91 21.52
CA ILE A 46 10.08 4.47 20.84
C ILE A 46 10.84 5.34 21.85
N SER A 47 11.84 4.74 22.49
CA SER A 47 12.69 5.42 23.46
C SER A 47 13.81 6.22 22.80
N ASN A 48 14.26 5.79 21.61
CA ASN A 48 15.35 6.40 20.86
C ASN A 48 14.88 6.80 19.45
N LEU A 49 15.33 7.97 18.97
CA LEU A 49 15.10 8.44 17.61
C LEU A 49 15.68 7.51 16.54
N ALA A 50 16.77 6.79 16.84
CA ALA A 50 17.36 5.82 15.92
C ALA A 50 16.40 4.68 15.57
N ASP A 51 15.51 4.29 16.49
CA ASP A 51 14.59 3.17 16.29
C ASP A 51 13.34 3.58 15.49
N VAL A 52 13.08 4.89 15.33
CA VAL A 52 11.84 5.41 14.73
C VAL A 52 11.61 4.78 13.36
N GLN A 53 12.67 4.72 12.53
CA GLN A 53 12.56 4.20 11.18
C GLN A 53 12.08 2.75 11.17
N GLU A 54 12.65 1.87 11.98
CA GLU A 54 12.27 0.46 12.01
C GLU A 54 10.90 0.25 12.67
N LYS A 55 10.68 0.89 13.82
CA LYS A 55 9.48 0.73 14.65
C LYS A 55 8.22 1.25 13.97
N VAL A 56 8.31 2.38 13.27
CA VAL A 56 7.17 2.93 12.53
C VAL A 56 6.82 2.00 11.38
N GLN A 57 7.79 1.54 10.58
CA GLN A 57 7.56 0.71 9.39
C GLN A 57 6.89 -0.64 9.69
N HIS A 58 6.88 -1.09 10.95
CA HIS A 58 6.15 -2.28 11.37
C HIS A 58 4.65 -2.23 11.04
N TYR A 59 4.06 -1.04 10.84
CA TYR A 59 2.66 -0.90 10.44
C TYR A 59 2.33 -1.64 9.14
N ILE A 60 3.28 -1.70 8.21
CA ILE A 60 3.11 -2.39 6.93
C ILE A 60 2.77 -3.87 7.17
N LYS A 61 3.40 -4.52 8.17
CA LYS A 61 3.14 -5.92 8.50
C LYS A 61 1.69 -6.16 8.96
N VAL A 62 1.11 -5.23 9.72
CA VAL A 62 -0.29 -5.36 10.19
C VAL A 62 -1.28 -5.06 9.07
N MET A 63 -0.95 -4.07 8.24
CA MET A 63 -1.74 -3.69 7.07
C MET A 63 -1.70 -4.74 5.96
N SER A 64 -0.62 -5.53 5.86
CA SER A 64 -0.46 -6.56 4.84
C SER A 64 -1.15 -7.88 5.17
N ARG A 65 -1.60 -8.12 6.41
CA ARG A 65 -2.29 -9.38 6.77
C ARG A 65 -3.48 -9.74 5.88
N PRO A 66 -4.37 -8.80 5.48
CA PRO A 66 -5.44 -9.10 4.54
C PRO A 66 -4.90 -9.44 3.15
N VAL A 67 -3.84 -8.77 2.69
CA VAL A 67 -3.19 -9.08 1.40
C VAL A 67 -2.66 -10.52 1.41
N GLY A 68 -1.98 -10.92 2.50
CA GLY A 68 -1.51 -12.28 2.69
C GLY A 68 -2.63 -13.33 2.68
N LYS A 69 -3.73 -13.08 3.39
CA LYS A 69 -4.89 -14.00 3.42
C LYS A 69 -5.62 -14.14 2.08
N HIS A 70 -5.60 -13.11 1.25
CA HIS A 70 -6.22 -13.13 -0.07
C HIS A 70 -5.20 -13.37 -1.18
N ALA A 71 -4.02 -13.93 -0.84
CA ALA A 71 -2.94 -14.21 -1.78
C ALA A 71 -3.41 -15.01 -3.00
N GLY A 72 -4.24 -16.03 -2.77
CA GLY A 72 -4.78 -16.90 -3.84
C GLY A 72 -5.74 -16.20 -4.80
N MET A 73 -6.10 -14.93 -4.56
CA MET A 73 -6.94 -14.14 -5.47
C MET A 73 -6.12 -13.28 -6.43
N PHE A 74 -4.83 -13.05 -6.17
CA PHE A 74 -4.01 -12.21 -7.03
C PHE A 74 -3.62 -12.97 -8.31
N ASN A 75 -3.87 -12.34 -9.45
CA ASN A 75 -3.45 -12.77 -10.77
C ASN A 75 -2.37 -11.84 -11.31
N GLU A 76 -1.73 -12.22 -12.42
CA GLU A 76 -0.72 -11.39 -13.11
C GLU A 76 -1.22 -9.99 -13.48
N LYS A 77 -2.53 -9.84 -13.70
CA LYS A 77 -3.17 -8.56 -14.04
C LYS A 77 -3.34 -7.62 -12.85
N ASP A 78 -3.16 -8.11 -11.63
CA ASP A 78 -3.27 -7.33 -10.40
C ASP A 78 -1.95 -6.66 -10.00
N ALA A 79 -0.96 -6.67 -10.89
CA ALA A 79 0.29 -5.96 -10.71
C ALA A 79 0.05 -4.44 -10.60
N ILE A 80 0.71 -3.81 -9.63
CA ILE A 80 0.51 -2.39 -9.31
C ILE A 80 1.62 -1.56 -9.95
N TRP A 81 1.22 -0.56 -10.74
CA TRP A 81 2.12 0.43 -11.32
C TRP A 81 2.29 1.63 -10.39
N SER A 82 3.53 2.04 -10.15
CA SER A 82 3.83 3.28 -9.47
C SER A 82 3.57 4.47 -10.39
N GLY A 83 3.30 5.63 -9.79
CA GLY A 83 3.50 6.90 -10.49
C GLY A 83 4.93 7.05 -10.99
N VAL A 84 5.14 7.96 -11.94
CA VAL A 84 6.48 8.28 -12.45
C VAL A 84 7.27 8.98 -11.35
N TYR A 85 8.48 8.50 -11.08
CA TYR A 85 9.40 9.12 -10.15
C TYR A 85 10.81 9.20 -10.74
N LYS A 86 11.66 10.04 -10.16
CA LYS A 86 13.06 10.15 -10.55
C LYS A 86 13.87 9.10 -9.81
N GLU A 87 14.47 8.17 -10.55
CA GLU A 87 15.29 7.13 -9.96
C GLU A 87 16.63 7.69 -9.48
N ARG A 88 17.04 7.34 -8.26
CA ARG A 88 18.23 7.93 -7.62
C ARG A 88 19.56 7.57 -8.28
N LEU A 89 19.67 6.37 -8.85
CA LEU A 89 20.94 5.89 -9.42
C LEU A 89 21.17 6.40 -10.84
N THR A 90 20.11 6.43 -11.65
CA THR A 90 20.17 6.80 -13.05
C THR A 90 19.76 8.25 -13.31
N GLU A 91 19.12 8.90 -12.33
CA GLU A 91 18.52 10.24 -12.44
C GLU A 91 17.46 10.34 -13.57
N MET A 92 16.97 9.20 -14.07
CA MET A 92 15.96 9.11 -15.12
C MET A 92 14.55 8.99 -14.54
N LEU A 93 13.55 9.35 -15.35
CA LEU A 93 12.15 9.11 -15.01
C LEU A 93 11.79 7.65 -15.26
N VAL A 94 11.33 6.98 -14.21
CA VAL A 94 11.00 5.55 -14.19
C VAL A 94 9.61 5.36 -13.61
N THR A 95 8.86 4.39 -14.13
CA THR A 95 7.68 3.81 -13.48
C THR A 95 8.00 2.38 -13.10
N THR A 96 7.56 1.92 -11.93
CA THR A 96 7.78 0.54 -11.49
C THR A 96 6.49 -0.24 -11.50
N VAL A 97 6.55 -1.46 -12.03
CA VAL A 97 5.52 -2.46 -11.82
C VAL A 97 5.94 -3.35 -10.66
N SER A 98 5.04 -3.55 -9.71
CA SER A 98 5.32 -4.24 -8.45
C SER A 98 4.32 -5.36 -8.18
N TYR A 99 4.81 -6.43 -7.56
CA TYR A 99 4.02 -7.60 -7.18
C TYR A 99 4.44 -8.11 -5.79
N PRO A 100 3.47 -8.39 -4.88
CA PRO A 100 3.79 -8.88 -3.54
C PRO A 100 4.23 -10.35 -3.58
N VAL A 101 5.26 -10.68 -2.80
CA VAL A 101 5.69 -12.06 -2.57
C VAL A 101 5.09 -12.52 -1.24
N ILE A 102 4.21 -13.52 -1.31
CA ILE A 102 3.49 -14.04 -0.15
C ILE A 102 3.92 -15.49 0.08
N GLN A 103 4.20 -15.82 1.34
CA GLN A 103 4.51 -17.17 1.78
C GLN A 103 3.75 -17.43 3.08
N ASP A 104 3.07 -18.58 3.17
CA ASP A 104 2.32 -18.99 4.36
C ASP A 104 1.31 -17.91 4.83
N ASP A 105 0.54 -17.34 3.90
CA ASP A 105 -0.39 -16.22 4.13
C ASP A 105 0.23 -14.94 4.75
N GLU A 106 1.56 -14.82 4.73
CA GLU A 106 2.30 -13.64 5.17
C GLU A 106 3.06 -12.98 4.02
N LEU A 107 3.01 -11.64 3.95
CA LEU A 107 3.83 -10.86 3.02
C LEU A 107 5.30 -10.98 3.41
N ARG A 108 6.12 -11.54 2.51
CA ARG A 108 7.58 -11.65 2.66
C ARG A 108 8.30 -10.44 2.07
N GLY A 109 7.76 -9.86 1.01
CA GLY A 109 8.39 -8.73 0.33
C GLY A 109 7.63 -8.34 -0.92
N VAL A 110 8.28 -7.53 -1.75
CA VAL A 110 7.75 -7.05 -3.03
C VAL A 110 8.84 -7.22 -4.07
N VAL A 111 8.49 -7.82 -5.20
CA VAL A 111 9.32 -7.80 -6.40
C VAL A 111 8.86 -6.65 -7.27
N ALA A 112 9.80 -5.91 -7.86
CA ALA A 112 9.47 -4.80 -8.73
C ALA A 112 10.47 -4.70 -9.88
N VAL A 113 9.98 -4.22 -11.02
CA VAL A 113 10.77 -3.93 -12.21
C VAL A 113 10.54 -2.49 -12.60
N GLY A 114 11.62 -1.72 -12.72
CA GLY A 114 11.60 -0.34 -13.19
C GLY A 114 11.67 -0.29 -14.71
N VAL A 115 10.74 0.44 -15.33
CA VAL A 115 10.73 0.72 -16.76
C VAL A 115 10.96 2.23 -16.97
N PRO A 116 12.03 2.62 -17.67
CA PRO A 116 12.25 4.02 -18.03
C PRO A 116 11.12 4.56 -18.90
N VAL A 117 10.67 5.78 -18.62
CA VAL A 117 9.59 6.43 -19.41
C VAL A 117 9.99 6.62 -20.87
N THR A 118 11.29 6.72 -21.15
CA THR A 118 11.83 6.79 -22.51
C THR A 118 11.57 5.52 -23.32
N GLU A 119 11.64 4.33 -22.70
CA GLU A 119 11.33 3.05 -23.35
C GLU A 119 9.83 2.92 -23.61
N LEU A 120 9.00 3.32 -22.65
CA LEU A 120 7.54 3.35 -22.82
C LEU A 120 7.11 4.29 -23.95
N ALA A 121 7.74 5.46 -24.06
CA ALA A 121 7.46 6.41 -25.13
C ALA A 121 7.79 5.83 -26.52
N GLN A 122 8.87 5.04 -26.64
CA GLN A 122 9.23 4.38 -27.90
C GLN A 122 8.18 3.35 -28.32
N LEU A 123 7.65 2.57 -27.37
CA LEU A 123 6.56 1.63 -27.65
C LEU A 123 5.30 2.36 -28.13
N ALA A 124 4.96 3.50 -27.53
CA ALA A 124 3.81 4.32 -27.94
C ALA A 124 3.98 4.90 -29.36
N HIS A 125 5.18 5.30 -29.76
CA HIS A 125 5.44 5.80 -31.11
C HIS A 125 5.33 4.71 -32.19
N THR A 126 5.54 3.43 -31.85
CA THR A 126 5.35 2.30 -32.79
C THR A 126 3.90 1.85 -32.93
N ALA A 127 3.02 2.23 -32.00
CA ALA A 127 1.58 2.10 -32.18
C ALA A 127 1.15 3.17 -33.20
N ASN A 128 1.04 2.75 -34.46
CA ASN A 128 0.77 3.58 -35.62
C ASN A 128 -0.46 4.49 -35.44
N VAL A 129 -0.28 5.70 -34.87
CA VAL A 129 -1.30 6.78 -34.80
C VAL A 129 -1.46 7.43 -36.18
N ARG A 130 -1.44 6.64 -37.26
CA ARG A 130 -1.82 7.09 -38.60
C ARG A 130 -3.33 6.89 -38.81
N HIS A 131 -4.16 7.29 -37.84
CA HIS A 131 -5.56 7.67 -38.11
C HIS A 131 -6.29 8.31 -36.92
N ILE A 132 -5.59 9.01 -36.01
CA ILE A 132 -6.25 9.74 -34.91
C ILE A 132 -5.98 11.23 -35.04
N SER A 133 -6.44 11.83 -36.13
CA SER A 133 -6.44 13.29 -36.26
C SER A 133 -7.80 13.87 -36.64
N ILE A 134 -8.87 13.08 -36.76
CA ILE A 134 -10.21 13.64 -37.06
C ILE A 134 -11.35 13.02 -36.21
N LYS A 135 -11.25 11.79 -35.70
CA LYS A 135 -12.35 11.21 -34.89
C LYS A 135 -12.30 11.55 -33.39
N LEU A 136 -11.14 11.91 -32.85
CA LEU A 136 -10.99 12.15 -31.40
C LEU A 136 -11.24 13.60 -30.98
N LEU A 137 -11.36 14.56 -31.91
CA LEU A 137 -11.82 15.91 -31.58
C LEU A 137 -13.31 15.93 -31.22
N ASN A 138 -14.11 14.97 -31.71
CA ASN A 138 -15.53 14.85 -31.37
C ASN A 138 -15.80 13.96 -30.15
N ALA A 139 -14.86 13.12 -29.73
CA ALA A 139 -15.04 12.26 -28.55
C ALA A 139 -14.59 12.94 -27.24
N PHE A 140 -13.74 13.98 -27.32
CA PHE A 140 -13.25 14.70 -26.13
C PHE A 140 -14.25 15.75 -25.61
N VAL A 141 -15.35 16.02 -26.33
CA VAL A 141 -16.40 16.96 -25.91
C VAL A 141 -17.55 16.25 -25.15
N GLU A 142 -17.64 14.92 -25.18
CA GLU A 142 -18.74 14.17 -24.53
C GLU A 142 -18.37 13.47 -23.20
N VAL A 143 -17.17 13.69 -22.65
CA VAL A 143 -16.77 13.10 -21.34
C VAL A 143 -16.58 14.18 -20.26
N LEU A 144 -17.19 15.35 -20.46
CA LEU A 144 -17.30 16.41 -19.47
C LEU A 144 -18.76 16.82 -19.28
N GLU A 145 -19.64 15.81 -19.16
CA GLU A 145 -20.91 15.91 -18.43
C GLU A 145 -21.14 14.60 -17.65
N CYS A 146 -20.62 14.60 -16.42
CA CYS A 146 -21.28 14.15 -15.20
C CYS A 146 -20.80 15.09 -14.09
#